data_AF-A0A3M1QIX0-F1
#
_entry.id   AF-A0A3M1QIX0-F1
#
_cell.length_a   1.000
_cell.length_b   1.000
_cell.length_c   1.000
_cell.angle_alpha   90.00
_cell.angle_beta   90.00
_cell.angle_gamma   90.00
#
_symmetry.space_group_name_H-M   'P 1'
#
loop_
_entity.id
_entity.type
_entity.pdbx_description
1 polymer ?
#
loop_
_entity_poly.entity_id
_entity_poly.type
_entity_poly.pdbx_seq_one_letter_code
_entity_poly.pdbx_strand_id
1 'polypeptide(L)'
;MCVAAALLPLFATRAAAQGLKWSRQVEAAVQHAQRTDRPLMFYLVDRSRRTNDELRRRQAAVFRDPRVAEAARKFVCVELPIDQHPELAQRWNLPARSSRYVVYATPSGEKIHQSGVGAVDDFRRHIRIAYHNYTRHVWENELLDVFRADPPNAAALLAAVRRAGELKIIEADVYVARLVELRSASDALRGAAFETLARLSTKLAIETLVQHAPADERAARALADCDAAGAERMLPFLEHENARVRLLVYDAVTRICRVPKPKNAKFWKNADARAKADELRRVRIWCAKRRCASSSKRVISAPPRSREIARRQRLKQPANRLQIVRAEKSPPAMPKRAAQPACRGFGSATGRRTDGSPTDGRAACGRTPGRAIHADRVVALRRGRSRRRYASPP
;
A
#
# COMPACT_ATOMS: atom_id res chain seq x y z
N MET A 1 -19.06 50.29 -14.46
CA MET A 1 -18.96 49.06 -13.66
C MET A 1 -17.80 48.23 -14.20
N CYS A 2 -16.67 48.18 -13.49
CA CYS A 2 -15.44 47.52 -13.95
C CYS A 2 -15.45 46.03 -13.62
N VAL A 3 -15.36 45.17 -14.63
CA VAL A 3 -15.19 43.73 -14.49
C VAL A 3 -13.72 43.44 -14.19
N ALA A 4 -13.40 43.23 -12.91
CA ALA A 4 -12.07 42.77 -12.49
C ALA A 4 -11.89 41.30 -12.86
N ALA A 5 -11.21 41.04 -13.98
CA ALA A 5 -10.78 39.71 -14.39
C ALA A 5 -9.69 39.21 -13.42
N ALA A 6 -10.08 38.38 -12.46
CA ALA A 6 -9.16 37.69 -11.56
C ALA A 6 -8.34 36.66 -12.36
N LEU A 7 -7.11 37.03 -12.72
CA LEU A 7 -6.06 36.13 -13.20
C LEU A 7 -5.71 35.15 -12.06
N LEU A 8 -6.40 34.00 -12.02
CA LEU A 8 -6.01 32.89 -11.17
C LEU A 8 -4.62 32.39 -11.61
N PRO A 9 -3.58 32.50 -10.77
CA PRO A 9 -2.28 31.94 -11.10
C PRO A 9 -2.41 30.42 -11.23
N LEU A 10 -2.08 29.92 -12.41
CA LEU A 10 -1.81 28.51 -12.70
C LEU A 10 -0.58 28.09 -11.90
N PHE A 11 -0.73 27.87 -10.59
CA PHE A 11 0.21 27.14 -9.76
C PHE A 11 0.11 25.64 -10.10
N ALA A 12 0.46 25.30 -11.34
CA ALA A 12 0.69 23.94 -11.76
C ALA A 12 1.98 23.45 -11.08
N THR A 13 1.80 22.96 -9.84
CA THR A 13 2.64 22.03 -9.08
C THR A 13 3.96 21.63 -9.76
N ARG A 14 5.00 22.46 -9.59
CA ARG A 14 6.40 22.15 -9.98
C ARG A 14 7.02 21.00 -9.14
N ALA A 15 6.26 20.46 -8.19
CA ALA A 15 6.63 19.31 -7.36
C ALA A 15 6.81 17.99 -8.13
N ALA A 16 6.37 17.90 -9.40
CA ALA A 16 6.51 16.68 -10.21
C ALA A 16 7.91 16.51 -10.83
N ALA A 17 8.72 17.57 -10.91
CA ALA A 17 10.05 17.52 -11.55
C ALA A 17 11.19 17.15 -10.58
N GLN A 18 10.93 17.09 -9.28
CA GLN A 18 11.93 16.66 -8.30
C GLN A 18 11.98 15.14 -8.31
N GLY A 19 13.09 14.56 -8.78
CA GLY A 19 13.36 13.12 -8.71
C GLY A 19 13.35 12.58 -7.28
N LEU A 20 13.63 11.29 -7.11
CA LEU A 20 13.66 10.66 -5.79
C LEU A 20 14.68 11.32 -4.85
N LYS A 21 14.19 11.75 -3.68
CA LYS A 21 15.02 12.24 -2.57
C LYS A 21 15.41 11.05 -1.71
N TRP A 22 16.66 10.65 -1.81
CA TRP A 22 17.22 9.58 -1.01
C TRP A 22 17.81 10.15 0.29
N SER A 23 17.31 9.70 1.44
CA SER A 23 17.96 10.01 2.72
C SER A 23 19.21 9.16 2.88
N ARG A 24 20.30 9.76 3.39
CA ARG A 24 21.50 9.03 3.82
C ARG A 24 21.57 8.82 5.33
N GLN A 25 20.65 9.42 6.07
CA GLN A 25 20.50 9.24 7.51
C GLN A 25 19.48 8.13 7.73
N VAL A 26 19.97 6.92 7.99
CA VAL A 26 19.16 5.70 8.07
C VAL A 26 18.21 5.77 9.26
N GLU A 27 18.72 6.13 10.44
CA GLU A 27 17.97 6.19 11.69
C GLU A 27 16.85 7.24 11.62
N ALA A 28 17.16 8.43 11.11
CA ALA A 28 16.18 9.50 10.93
C ALA A 28 15.09 9.10 9.93
N ALA A 29 15.45 8.39 8.87
CA ALA A 29 14.49 7.88 7.90
C ALA A 29 13.59 6.79 8.48
N VAL A 30 14.14 5.85 9.27
CA VAL A 30 13.36 4.83 9.99
C VAL A 30 12.40 5.47 10.97
N GLN A 31 12.85 6.43 11.77
CA GLN A 31 11.98 7.17 12.69
C GLN A 31 10.88 7.96 11.94
N HIS A 32 11.20 8.52 10.76
CA HIS A 32 10.19 9.17 9.93
C HIS A 32 9.18 8.18 9.36
N ALA A 33 9.63 7.02 8.89
CA ALA A 33 8.78 5.93 8.43
C ALA A 33 7.83 5.44 9.52
N GLN A 34 8.34 5.26 10.76
CA GLN A 34 7.53 4.87 11.92
C GLN A 34 6.48 5.92 12.29
N ARG A 35 6.86 7.20 12.33
CA ARG A 35 5.92 8.29 12.65
C ARG A 35 4.83 8.49 11.60
N THR A 36 5.15 8.21 10.33
CA THR A 36 4.21 8.41 9.21
C THR A 36 3.55 7.12 8.75
N ASP A 37 3.85 5.99 9.40
CA ASP A 37 3.39 4.66 9.03
C ASP A 37 3.60 4.33 7.54
N ARG A 38 4.77 4.72 7.01
CA ARG A 38 5.14 4.52 5.61
C ARG A 38 6.24 3.50 5.46
N PRO A 39 6.14 2.58 4.48
CA PRO A 39 7.16 1.58 4.26
C PRO A 39 8.49 2.22 3.82
N LEU A 40 9.58 1.52 4.08
CA LEU A 40 10.93 1.92 3.70
C LEU A 40 11.29 1.35 2.32
N MET A 41 12.04 2.11 1.54
CA MET A 41 12.62 1.69 0.26
C MET A 41 14.12 1.96 0.30
N PHE A 42 14.91 0.91 0.53
CA PHE A 42 16.36 0.96 0.63
C PHE A 42 16.99 0.70 -0.74
N TYR A 43 17.68 1.67 -1.31
CA TYR A 43 18.56 1.47 -2.46
C TYR A 43 19.96 1.15 -1.96
N LEU A 44 20.42 -0.06 -2.26
CA LEU A 44 21.71 -0.56 -1.81
C LEU A 44 22.81 -0.06 -2.75
N VAL A 45 23.76 0.67 -2.19
CA VAL A 45 24.90 1.23 -2.93
C VAL A 45 26.18 0.55 -2.48
N ASP A 46 26.92 0.01 -3.43
CA ASP A 46 28.30 -0.41 -3.25
C ASP A 46 29.20 0.80 -3.52
N ARG A 47 30.01 1.18 -2.53
CA ARG A 47 30.93 2.33 -2.68
C ARG A 47 32.31 1.91 -3.15
N SER A 48 32.57 0.60 -3.29
CA SER A 48 33.83 0.12 -3.82
C SER A 48 34.04 0.67 -5.24
N ARG A 49 35.26 1.17 -5.51
CA ARG A 49 35.67 1.86 -6.76
C ARG A 49 35.53 1.00 -8.03
N ARG A 50 35.14 -0.27 -7.90
CA ARG A 50 34.94 -1.19 -9.03
C ARG A 50 33.51 -1.16 -9.59
N THR A 51 32.61 -0.38 -9.00
CA THR A 51 31.23 -0.30 -9.48
C THR A 51 31.17 0.37 -10.86
N ASN A 52 30.60 -0.35 -11.82
CA ASN A 52 30.44 0.09 -13.21
C ASN A 52 29.65 1.41 -13.30
N ASP A 53 30.31 2.50 -13.70
CA ASP A 53 29.70 3.84 -13.84
C ASP A 53 28.51 3.86 -14.80
N GLU A 54 28.53 3.02 -15.85
CA GLU A 54 27.43 2.90 -16.79
C GLU A 54 26.16 2.40 -16.11
N LEU A 55 26.30 1.41 -15.22
CA LEU A 55 25.19 0.88 -14.44
C LEU A 55 24.58 1.95 -13.53
N ARG A 56 25.42 2.73 -12.83
CA ARG A 56 24.95 3.83 -11.98
C ARG A 56 24.19 4.88 -12.78
N ARG A 57 24.69 5.24 -13.98
CA ARG A 57 24.00 6.18 -14.89
C ARG A 57 22.64 5.64 -15.35
N ARG A 58 22.56 4.35 -15.71
CA ARG A 58 21.30 3.69 -16.10
C ARG A 58 20.28 3.68 -14.95
N GLN A 59 20.70 3.32 -13.73
CA GLN A 59 19.83 3.32 -12.55
C GLN A 59 19.36 4.74 -12.19
N ALA A 60 20.26 5.72 -12.24
CA ALA A 60 19.91 7.12 -12.00
C ALA A 60 18.88 7.64 -13.02
N ALA A 61 18.94 7.21 -14.29
CA ALA A 61 17.93 7.54 -15.28
C ALA A 61 16.56 6.97 -14.92
N VAL A 62 16.50 5.73 -14.41
CA VAL A 62 15.25 5.09 -13.94
C VAL A 62 14.66 5.85 -12.75
N PHE A 63 15.47 6.24 -11.77
CA PHE A 63 15.00 6.99 -10.60
C PHE A 63 14.52 8.42 -10.91
N ARG A 64 14.97 9.00 -12.03
CA ARG A 64 14.49 10.31 -12.52
C ARG A 64 13.18 10.21 -13.31
N ASP A 65 12.74 9.01 -13.71
CA ASP A 65 11.46 8.87 -14.39
C ASP A 65 10.33 9.29 -13.45
N PRO A 66 9.47 10.24 -13.85
CA PRO A 66 8.43 10.79 -12.98
C PRO A 66 7.41 9.73 -12.54
N ARG A 67 7.21 8.66 -13.32
CA ARG A 67 6.28 7.57 -13.00
C ARG A 67 6.86 6.65 -11.92
N VAL A 68 8.19 6.51 -11.87
CA VAL A 68 8.90 5.81 -10.79
C VAL A 68 8.87 6.68 -9.53
N ALA A 69 9.18 7.97 -9.66
CA ALA A 69 9.12 8.91 -8.55
C ALA A 69 7.73 8.97 -7.91
N GLU A 70 6.66 9.04 -8.71
CA GLU A 70 5.28 8.99 -8.24
C GLU A 70 4.96 7.70 -7.46
N ALA A 71 5.39 6.54 -7.97
CA ALA A 71 5.18 5.26 -7.29
C ALA A 71 5.94 5.18 -5.95
N ALA A 72 7.18 5.65 -5.93
CA ALA A 72 8.05 5.61 -4.75
C ALA A 72 7.71 6.69 -3.71
N ARG A 73 6.88 7.69 -4.02
CA ARG A 73 6.32 8.64 -3.01
C ARG A 73 5.54 7.95 -1.89
N LYS A 74 5.15 6.70 -2.05
CA LYS A 74 4.52 5.93 -0.97
C LYS A 74 5.51 5.48 0.11
N PHE A 75 6.80 5.50 -0.21
CA PHE A 75 7.88 5.00 0.63
C PHE A 75 8.77 6.14 1.18
N VAL A 76 9.39 5.89 2.33
CA VAL A 76 10.54 6.65 2.78
C VAL A 76 11.79 6.06 2.10
N CYS A 77 12.39 6.83 1.19
CA CYS A 77 13.51 6.37 0.37
C CYS A 77 14.84 6.59 1.08
N VAL A 78 15.65 5.52 1.17
CA VAL A 78 16.94 5.51 1.89
C VAL A 78 18.04 4.98 0.98
N GLU A 79 19.13 5.73 0.84
CA GLU A 79 20.36 5.26 0.19
C GLU A 79 21.22 4.59 1.25
N LEU A 80 21.41 3.28 1.14
CA LEU A 80 22.12 2.47 2.13
C LEU A 80 23.46 1.99 1.54
N PRO A 81 24.61 2.48 2.03
CA PRO A 81 25.90 1.93 1.67
C PRO A 81 26.07 0.54 2.31
N ILE A 82 25.97 -0.54 1.54
CA ILE A 82 25.88 -1.91 2.07
C ILE A 82 27.14 -2.33 2.84
N ASP A 83 28.29 -1.80 2.45
CA ASP A 83 29.59 -2.06 3.09
C ASP A 83 29.64 -1.55 4.54
N GLN A 84 28.80 -0.59 4.89
CA GLN A 84 28.69 -0.03 6.24
C GLN A 84 27.65 -0.76 7.10
N HIS A 85 26.84 -1.64 6.50
CA HIS A 85 25.71 -2.32 7.14
C HIS A 85 25.63 -3.83 6.75
N PRO A 86 26.71 -4.62 6.98
CA PRO A 86 26.73 -6.05 6.64
C PRO A 86 25.65 -6.86 7.39
N GLU A 87 25.25 -6.44 8.58
CA GLU A 87 24.19 -7.06 9.38
C GLU A 87 22.83 -6.99 8.68
N LEU A 88 22.52 -5.88 8.00
CA LEU A 88 21.29 -5.76 7.21
C LEU A 88 21.35 -6.61 5.95
N ALA A 89 22.53 -6.72 5.33
CA ALA A 89 22.77 -7.61 4.20
C ALA A 89 22.44 -9.06 4.57
N GLN A 90 22.97 -9.52 5.71
CA GLN A 90 22.73 -10.87 6.23
C GLN A 90 21.26 -11.07 6.62
N ARG A 91 20.66 -10.14 7.37
CA ARG A 91 19.26 -10.22 7.81
C ARG A 91 18.28 -10.34 6.64
N TRP A 92 18.56 -9.63 5.56
CA TRP A 92 17.73 -9.66 4.36
C TRP A 92 18.12 -10.75 3.36
N ASN A 93 19.09 -11.61 3.70
CA ASN A 93 19.63 -12.65 2.83
C ASN A 93 20.01 -12.10 1.44
N LEU A 94 20.75 -10.99 1.45
CA LEU A 94 21.18 -10.30 0.24
C LEU A 94 22.48 -10.92 -0.28
N PRO A 95 22.65 -11.07 -1.60
CA PRO A 95 23.93 -11.51 -2.16
C PRO A 95 25.03 -10.53 -1.78
N ALA A 96 26.15 -11.05 -1.25
CA ALA A 96 27.27 -10.28 -0.67
C ALA A 96 27.93 -9.24 -1.61
N ARG A 97 27.58 -9.21 -2.90
CA ARG A 97 28.21 -8.33 -3.91
C ARG A 97 27.23 -7.70 -4.88
N SER A 98 26.04 -7.33 -4.40
CA SER A 98 24.98 -6.90 -5.30
C SER A 98 24.54 -5.44 -5.13
N SER A 99 25.22 -4.54 -5.86
CA SER A 99 24.91 -3.10 -6.01
C SER A 99 23.64 -2.80 -6.85
N ARG A 100 22.73 -3.77 -6.96
CA ARG A 100 21.62 -3.73 -7.93
C ARG A 100 20.24 -3.79 -7.30
N TYR A 101 20.15 -3.98 -5.98
CA TYR A 101 18.89 -4.26 -5.34
C TYR A 101 18.30 -3.05 -4.64
N VAL A 102 16.99 -3.03 -4.66
CA VAL A 102 16.16 -2.25 -3.77
C VAL A 102 15.43 -3.22 -2.86
N VAL A 103 15.53 -2.98 -1.55
CA VAL A 103 14.81 -3.72 -0.53
C VAL A 103 13.67 -2.85 -0.02
N TYR A 104 12.49 -3.44 0.10
CA TYR A 104 11.32 -2.80 0.67
C TYR A 104 11.03 -3.43 2.01
N ALA A 105 10.81 -2.60 3.02
CA ALA A 105 10.62 -3.04 4.38
C ALA A 105 9.46 -2.31 5.06
N THR A 106 8.89 -2.92 6.09
CA THR A 106 7.93 -2.27 7.00
C THR A 106 8.63 -1.13 7.76
N PRO A 107 7.89 -0.22 8.41
CA PRO A 107 8.47 0.75 9.33
C PRO A 107 9.27 0.12 10.50
N SER A 108 8.96 -1.13 10.88
CA SER A 108 9.72 -1.91 11.87
C SER A 108 10.99 -2.56 11.29
N GLY A 109 11.22 -2.48 9.97
CA GLY A 109 12.40 -2.99 9.29
C GLY A 109 12.27 -4.44 8.78
N GLU A 110 11.12 -5.07 8.95
CA GLU A 110 10.85 -6.40 8.38
C GLU A 110 10.83 -6.33 6.85
N LYS A 111 11.49 -7.27 6.19
CA LYS A 111 11.57 -7.29 4.72
C LYS A 111 10.25 -7.75 4.11
N ILE A 112 9.70 -6.96 3.20
CA ILE A 112 8.44 -7.23 2.50
C ILE A 112 8.71 -7.72 1.08
N HIS A 113 9.66 -7.09 0.39
CA HIS A 113 9.95 -7.38 -1.01
C HIS A 113 11.38 -7.00 -1.36
N GLN A 114 11.89 -7.55 -2.47
CA GLN A 114 13.18 -7.14 -3.04
C GLN A 114 13.12 -7.16 -4.57
N SER A 115 13.81 -6.23 -5.21
CA SER A 115 13.87 -6.16 -6.67
C SER A 115 15.16 -5.54 -7.18
N GLY A 116 15.60 -5.95 -8.37
CA GLY A 116 16.64 -5.23 -9.09
C GLY A 116 16.15 -3.90 -9.68
N VAL A 117 17.06 -2.96 -9.92
CA VAL A 117 16.78 -1.74 -10.69
C VAL A 117 16.94 -2.04 -12.18
N GLY A 118 15.86 -2.52 -12.81
CA GLY A 118 15.79 -2.86 -14.23
C GLY A 118 15.22 -1.75 -15.12
N ALA A 119 14.48 -2.13 -16.16
CA ALA A 119 13.74 -1.17 -16.98
C ALA A 119 12.68 -0.41 -16.16
N VAL A 120 12.34 0.81 -16.60
CA VAL A 120 11.42 1.72 -15.89
C VAL A 120 10.09 1.05 -15.53
N ASP A 121 9.43 0.40 -16.51
CA ASP A 121 8.12 -0.21 -16.28
C ASP A 121 8.18 -1.43 -15.35
N ASP A 122 9.23 -2.25 -15.46
CA ASP A 122 9.45 -3.38 -14.56
C ASP A 122 9.73 -2.91 -13.13
N PHE A 123 10.58 -1.90 -12.96
CA PHE A 123 10.89 -1.36 -11.65
C PHE A 123 9.66 -0.70 -11.01
N ARG A 124 8.87 0.06 -11.79
CA ARG A 124 7.58 0.61 -11.33
C ARG A 124 6.60 -0.49 -10.92
N ARG A 125 6.56 -1.62 -11.65
CA ARG A 125 5.76 -2.80 -11.28
C ARG A 125 6.23 -3.36 -9.93
N HIS A 126 7.53 -3.50 -9.71
CA HIS A 126 8.06 -3.98 -8.43
C HIS A 126 7.74 -3.06 -7.25
N ILE A 127 7.82 -1.73 -7.42
CA ILE A 127 7.42 -0.77 -6.36
C ILE A 127 5.94 -0.96 -6.00
N ARG A 128 5.07 -1.18 -6.99
CA ARG A 128 3.64 -1.42 -6.75
C ARG A 128 3.38 -2.75 -6.03
N ILE A 129 4.08 -3.82 -6.43
CA ILE A 129 4.00 -5.12 -5.75
C ILE A 129 4.46 -4.98 -4.30
N ALA A 130 5.60 -4.33 -4.06
CA ALA A 130 6.10 -4.08 -2.71
C ALA A 130 5.09 -3.31 -1.84
N TYR A 131 4.46 -2.28 -2.39
CA TYR A 131 3.44 -1.51 -1.65
C TYR A 131 2.19 -2.35 -1.38
N HIS A 132 1.75 -3.17 -2.34
CA HIS A 132 0.63 -4.08 -2.12
C HIS A 132 0.92 -5.12 -1.04
N ASN A 133 2.12 -5.71 -1.05
CA ASN A 133 2.57 -6.63 0.00
C ASN A 133 2.61 -5.95 1.37
N TYR A 134 3.03 -4.68 1.43
CA TYR A 134 2.97 -3.89 2.66
C TYR A 134 1.54 -3.70 3.16
N THR A 135 0.63 -3.24 2.31
CA THR A 135 -0.76 -3.02 2.71
C THR A 135 -1.44 -4.32 3.15
N ARG A 136 -1.08 -5.44 2.51
CA ARG A 136 -1.55 -6.77 2.90
C ARG A 136 -0.99 -7.20 4.25
N HIS A 137 0.30 -6.97 4.51
CA HIS A 137 0.90 -7.23 5.82
C HIS A 137 0.21 -6.43 6.93
N VAL A 138 -0.05 -5.14 6.73
CA VAL A 138 -0.79 -4.31 7.71
C VAL A 138 -2.21 -4.84 7.91
N TRP A 139 -2.88 -5.25 6.84
CA TRP A 139 -4.21 -5.84 6.93
C TRP A 139 -4.22 -7.11 7.78
N GLU A 140 -3.36 -8.08 7.44
CA GLU A 140 -3.35 -9.41 8.05
C GLU A 140 -2.87 -9.36 9.50
N ASN A 141 -1.86 -8.55 9.82
CA ASN A 141 -1.21 -8.58 11.14
C ASN A 141 -1.70 -7.51 12.12
N GLU A 142 -2.33 -6.43 11.64
CA GLU A 142 -2.70 -5.30 12.52
C GLU A 142 -4.19 -4.98 12.53
N LEU A 143 -4.85 -5.05 11.37
CA LEU A 143 -6.23 -4.55 11.24
C LEU A 143 -7.29 -5.64 11.31
N LEU A 144 -7.03 -6.82 10.76
CA LEU A 144 -8.04 -7.87 10.60
C LEU A 144 -8.64 -8.29 11.94
N ASP A 145 -7.82 -8.44 12.98
CA ASP A 145 -8.28 -8.81 14.32
C ASP A 145 -9.15 -7.73 14.96
N VAL A 146 -8.86 -6.45 14.69
CA VAL A 146 -9.69 -5.32 15.17
C VAL A 146 -11.07 -5.36 14.53
N PHE A 147 -11.15 -5.69 13.23
CA PHE A 147 -12.43 -5.83 12.51
C PHE A 147 -13.21 -7.08 12.90
N ARG A 148 -12.54 -8.13 13.41
CA ARG A 148 -13.15 -9.39 13.82
C ARG A 148 -13.50 -9.46 15.31
N ALA A 149 -13.00 -8.52 16.11
CA ALA A 149 -13.25 -8.49 17.55
C ALA A 149 -14.76 -8.37 17.86
N ASP A 150 -15.23 -9.17 18.82
CA ASP A 150 -16.60 -9.16 19.32
C ASP A 150 -16.60 -9.12 20.87
N PRO A 151 -17.08 -8.04 21.51
CA PRO A 151 -17.52 -6.78 20.90
C PRO A 151 -16.33 -5.93 20.43
N PRO A 152 -16.48 -5.15 19.34
CA PRO A 152 -15.38 -4.31 18.87
C PRO A 152 -15.16 -3.12 19.80
N ASN A 153 -13.88 -2.82 20.10
CA ASN A 153 -13.51 -1.55 20.72
C ASN A 153 -13.74 -0.42 19.70
N ALA A 154 -14.75 0.43 19.95
CA ALA A 154 -15.16 1.48 19.00
C ALA A 154 -14.04 2.45 18.60
N ALA A 155 -13.14 2.80 19.53
CA ALA A 155 -12.02 3.70 19.23
C ALA A 155 -10.96 3.02 18.34
N ALA A 156 -10.64 1.76 18.64
CA ALA A 156 -9.71 0.97 17.83
C ALA A 156 -10.28 0.72 16.43
N LEU A 157 -11.58 0.40 16.33
CA LEU A 157 -12.26 0.18 15.06
C LEU A 157 -12.29 1.45 14.20
N LEU A 158 -12.57 2.62 14.79
CA LEU A 158 -12.52 3.90 14.08
C LEU A 158 -11.12 4.18 13.52
N ALA A 159 -10.07 3.93 14.31
CA ALA A 159 -8.68 4.07 13.87
C ALA A 159 -8.35 3.09 12.73
N ALA A 160 -8.79 1.84 12.84
CA ALA A 160 -8.58 0.81 11.82
C ALA A 160 -9.26 1.16 10.49
N VAL A 161 -10.50 1.67 10.52
CA VAL A 161 -11.22 2.14 9.32
C VAL A 161 -10.47 3.27 8.63
N ARG A 162 -10.05 4.29 9.38
CA ARG A 162 -9.29 5.42 8.81
C ARG A 162 -7.98 4.95 8.16
N ARG A 163 -7.24 4.09 8.86
CA ARG A 163 -5.97 3.54 8.37
C ARG A 163 -6.17 2.71 7.10
N ALA A 164 -7.22 1.88 7.04
CA ALA A 164 -7.57 1.13 5.84
C ALA A 164 -7.85 2.06 4.64
N GLY A 165 -8.54 3.18 4.87
CA GLY A 165 -8.80 4.19 3.85
C GLY A 165 -7.55 4.97 3.40
N GLU A 166 -6.65 5.31 4.32
CA GLU A 166 -5.38 5.99 4.02
C GLU A 166 -4.44 5.11 3.20
N LEU A 167 -4.30 3.85 3.58
CA LEU A 167 -3.44 2.88 2.89
C LEU A 167 -4.08 2.30 1.62
N LYS A 168 -5.39 2.52 1.43
CA LYS A 168 -6.23 1.94 0.37
C LYS A 168 -6.23 0.40 0.37
N ILE A 169 -6.50 -0.20 1.54
CA ILE A 169 -6.57 -1.66 1.72
C ILE A 169 -7.92 -2.16 1.18
N ILE A 170 -7.89 -2.80 0.01
CA ILE A 170 -9.11 -3.26 -0.69
C ILE A 170 -9.80 -4.39 0.08
N GLU A 171 -9.03 -5.22 0.77
CA GLU A 171 -9.50 -6.35 1.57
C GLU A 171 -10.42 -5.91 2.73
N ALA A 172 -10.31 -4.65 3.17
CA ALA A 172 -11.14 -4.07 4.22
C ALA A 172 -12.56 -3.71 3.76
N ASP A 173 -12.81 -3.65 2.44
CA ASP A 173 -14.05 -3.16 1.84
C ASP A 173 -15.31 -3.84 2.39
N VAL A 174 -15.30 -5.18 2.46
CA VAL A 174 -16.43 -5.96 2.99
C VAL A 174 -16.73 -5.62 4.46
N TYR A 175 -15.68 -5.42 5.27
CA TYR A 175 -15.86 -5.10 6.68
C TYR A 175 -16.35 -3.67 6.86
N VAL A 176 -15.79 -2.71 6.12
CA VAL A 176 -16.20 -1.30 6.18
C VAL A 176 -17.65 -1.14 5.70
N ALA A 177 -18.06 -1.86 4.64
CA ALA A 177 -19.45 -1.85 4.17
C ALA A 177 -20.42 -2.35 5.25
N ARG A 178 -20.10 -3.46 5.94
CA ARG A 178 -20.90 -3.97 7.05
C ARG A 178 -21.03 -2.96 8.19
N LEU A 179 -19.99 -2.19 8.50
CA LEU A 179 -20.04 -1.17 9.56
C LEU A 179 -21.08 -0.08 9.30
N VAL A 180 -21.34 0.26 8.04
CA VAL A 180 -22.36 1.24 7.67
C VAL A 180 -23.76 0.71 8.00
N GLU A 181 -23.98 -0.59 7.82
CA GLU A 181 -25.25 -1.28 8.06
C GLU A 181 -25.54 -1.52 9.55
N LEU A 182 -24.50 -1.52 10.40
CA LEU A 182 -24.66 -1.68 11.84
C LEU A 182 -25.44 -0.50 12.44
N ARG A 183 -26.64 -0.82 12.97
CA ARG A 183 -27.49 0.16 13.66
C ARG A 183 -26.82 0.75 14.90
N SER A 184 -26.02 -0.05 15.60
CA SER A 184 -25.28 0.34 16.80
C SER A 184 -24.01 1.14 16.52
N ALA A 185 -23.61 1.32 15.24
CA ALA A 185 -22.43 2.10 14.91
C ALA A 185 -22.66 3.59 15.25
N SER A 186 -21.70 4.18 15.95
CA SER A 186 -21.68 5.62 16.23
C SER A 186 -21.63 6.43 14.94
N ASP A 187 -22.13 7.67 14.98
CA ASP A 187 -22.12 8.56 13.82
C ASP A 187 -20.71 8.89 13.30
N ALA A 188 -19.73 8.99 14.20
CA ALA A 188 -18.34 9.20 13.83
C ALA A 188 -17.77 7.99 13.06
N LEU A 189 -18.10 6.78 13.49
CA LEU A 189 -17.69 5.55 12.81
C LEU A 189 -18.35 5.41 11.44
N ARG A 190 -19.67 5.67 11.35
CA ARG A 190 -20.40 5.61 10.08
C ARG A 190 -19.87 6.64 9.07
N GLY A 191 -19.58 7.87 9.53
CA GLY A 191 -18.94 8.88 8.70
C GLY A 191 -17.57 8.44 8.16
N ALA A 192 -16.70 7.92 9.03
CA ALA A 192 -15.39 7.42 8.63
C ALA A 192 -15.47 6.20 7.69
N ALA A 193 -16.49 5.35 7.85
CA ALA A 193 -16.74 4.22 6.97
C ALA A 193 -17.11 4.71 5.56
N PHE A 194 -18.04 5.67 5.42
CA PHE A 194 -18.38 6.26 4.12
C PHE A 194 -17.18 6.92 3.43
N GLU A 195 -16.39 7.72 4.16
CA GLU A 195 -15.16 8.31 3.63
C GLU A 195 -14.16 7.25 3.15
N THR A 196 -14.04 6.15 3.90
CA THR A 196 -13.16 5.03 3.56
C THR A 196 -13.63 4.32 2.30
N LEU A 197 -14.92 4.01 2.18
CA LEU A 197 -15.51 3.43 0.97
C LEU A 197 -15.25 4.33 -0.25
N ALA A 198 -15.39 5.64 -0.09
CA ALA A 198 -15.08 6.58 -1.17
C ALA A 198 -13.62 6.51 -1.62
N ARG A 199 -12.66 6.44 -0.67
CA ARG A 199 -11.23 6.31 -0.97
C ARG A 199 -10.86 4.99 -1.65
N LEU A 200 -11.54 3.90 -1.27
CA LEU A 200 -11.36 2.57 -1.86
C LEU A 200 -11.91 2.52 -3.29
N SER A 201 -13.08 3.15 -3.53
CA SER A 201 -13.69 3.25 -4.87
C SER A 201 -13.85 1.89 -5.58
N THR A 202 -13.95 0.79 -4.83
CA THR A 202 -14.21 -0.57 -5.33
C THR A 202 -15.66 -0.70 -5.79
N LYS A 203 -16.00 -1.82 -6.45
CA LYS A 203 -17.39 -2.05 -6.90
C LYS A 203 -18.37 -2.08 -5.72
N LEU A 204 -18.06 -2.86 -4.70
CA LEU A 204 -18.88 -2.97 -3.49
C LEU A 204 -18.99 -1.62 -2.76
N ALA A 205 -17.87 -0.89 -2.60
CA ALA A 205 -17.91 0.45 -2.00
C ALA A 205 -18.86 1.40 -2.73
N ILE A 206 -18.82 1.43 -4.07
CA ILE A 206 -19.74 2.28 -4.86
C ILE A 206 -21.19 1.82 -4.67
N GLU A 207 -21.46 0.52 -4.72
CA GLU A 207 -22.80 -0.05 -4.50
C GLU A 207 -23.36 0.36 -3.13
N THR A 208 -22.58 0.16 -2.06
CA THR A 208 -22.95 0.56 -0.70
C THR A 208 -23.18 2.07 -0.59
N LEU A 209 -22.29 2.89 -1.14
CA LEU A 209 -22.46 4.34 -1.11
C LEU A 209 -23.73 4.79 -1.86
N VAL A 210 -24.00 4.23 -3.04
CA VAL A 210 -25.20 4.51 -3.83
C VAL A 210 -26.47 4.11 -3.09
N GLN A 211 -26.46 2.95 -2.42
CA GLN A 211 -27.59 2.45 -1.64
C GLN A 211 -27.93 3.39 -0.47
N HIS A 212 -26.93 3.93 0.22
CA HIS A 212 -27.15 4.76 1.40
C HIS A 212 -27.32 6.27 1.10
N ALA A 213 -26.83 6.76 -0.05
CA ALA A 213 -26.87 8.19 -0.39
C ALA A 213 -28.26 8.85 -0.38
N PRO A 214 -29.38 8.18 -0.73
CA PRO A 214 -30.71 8.78 -0.60
C PRO A 214 -31.15 9.05 0.85
N ALA A 215 -30.62 8.32 1.82
CA ALA A 215 -31.02 8.43 3.22
C ALA A 215 -29.97 9.15 4.09
N ASP A 216 -28.69 9.10 3.72
CA ASP A 216 -27.60 9.72 4.47
C ASP A 216 -26.79 10.67 3.59
N GLU A 217 -26.79 11.96 3.95
CA GLU A 217 -26.06 13.00 3.24
C GLU A 217 -24.53 12.78 3.26
N ARG A 218 -24.00 12.09 4.27
CA ARG A 218 -22.57 11.75 4.34
C ARG A 218 -22.19 10.76 3.24
N ALA A 219 -23.05 9.79 2.95
CA ALA A 219 -22.85 8.85 1.84
C ALA A 219 -22.91 9.57 0.49
N ALA A 220 -23.86 10.50 0.32
CA ALA A 220 -23.95 11.33 -0.88
C ALA A 220 -22.70 12.20 -1.10
N ARG A 221 -22.16 12.81 -0.03
CA ARG A 221 -20.89 13.55 -0.07
C ARG A 221 -19.72 12.65 -0.42
N ALA A 222 -19.63 11.48 0.23
CA ALA A 222 -18.59 10.50 -0.03
C ALA A 222 -18.58 10.00 -1.49
N LEU A 223 -19.74 9.79 -2.12
CA LEU A 223 -19.81 9.51 -3.57
C LEU A 223 -19.10 10.56 -4.41
N ALA A 224 -19.24 11.85 -4.05
CA ALA A 224 -18.63 12.95 -4.78
C ALA A 224 -17.11 13.06 -4.61
N ASP A 225 -16.55 12.37 -3.61
CA ASP A 225 -15.13 12.33 -3.27
C ASP A 225 -14.42 11.04 -3.74
N CYS A 226 -15.15 10.15 -4.43
CA CYS A 226 -14.55 9.00 -5.10
C CYS A 226 -13.53 9.40 -6.17
N ASP A 227 -12.63 8.47 -6.50
CA ASP A 227 -11.65 8.70 -7.57
C ASP A 227 -12.25 8.44 -8.97
N ALA A 228 -11.43 8.67 -10.01
CA ALA A 228 -11.86 8.50 -11.39
C ALA A 228 -12.29 7.06 -11.73
N ALA A 229 -11.74 6.04 -11.05
CA ALA A 229 -12.16 4.66 -11.24
C ALA A 229 -13.50 4.40 -10.53
N GLY A 230 -13.73 5.03 -9.37
CA GLY A 230 -15.04 5.06 -8.72
C GLY A 230 -16.13 5.67 -9.62
N ALA A 231 -15.85 6.81 -10.25
CA ALA A 231 -16.79 7.43 -11.20
C ALA A 231 -17.13 6.55 -12.42
N GLU A 232 -16.19 5.72 -12.90
CA GLU A 232 -16.46 4.74 -13.95
C GLU A 232 -17.44 3.65 -13.48
N ARG A 233 -17.24 3.16 -12.25
CA ARG A 233 -18.14 2.19 -11.61
C ARG A 233 -19.52 2.76 -11.29
N MET A 234 -19.64 4.07 -11.22
CA MET A 234 -20.92 4.77 -11.02
C MET A 234 -21.78 4.88 -12.29
N LEU A 235 -21.20 4.75 -13.49
CA LEU A 235 -21.93 4.97 -14.75
C LEU A 235 -23.16 4.06 -14.98
N PRO A 236 -23.21 2.81 -14.51
CA PRO A 236 -24.42 1.99 -14.58
C PRO A 236 -25.58 2.59 -13.76
N PHE A 237 -25.30 3.27 -12.65
CA PHE A 237 -26.32 3.84 -11.77
C PHE A 237 -26.94 5.15 -12.32
N LEU A 238 -26.44 5.66 -13.45
CA LEU A 238 -27.07 6.78 -14.16
C LEU A 238 -28.43 6.40 -14.79
N GLU A 239 -28.73 5.12 -14.90
CA GLU A 239 -30.02 4.60 -15.39
C GLU A 239 -30.89 4.04 -14.24
N HIS A 240 -30.51 4.28 -12.99
CA HIS A 240 -31.22 3.77 -11.82
C HIS A 240 -32.67 4.26 -11.79
N GLU A 241 -33.61 3.36 -11.45
CA GLU A 241 -35.06 3.62 -11.42
C GLU A 241 -35.41 4.78 -10.48
N ASN A 242 -34.83 4.77 -9.27
CA ASN A 242 -34.96 5.88 -8.32
C ASN A 242 -34.30 7.18 -8.85
N ALA A 243 -35.12 8.19 -9.13
CA ALA A 243 -34.66 9.49 -9.64
C ALA A 243 -33.70 10.22 -8.70
N ARG A 244 -33.84 10.05 -7.37
CA ARG A 244 -32.93 10.67 -6.38
C ARG A 244 -31.54 10.05 -6.46
N VAL A 245 -31.45 8.72 -6.54
CA VAL A 245 -30.17 8.01 -6.75
C VAL A 245 -29.51 8.50 -8.03
N ARG A 246 -30.27 8.55 -9.12
CA ARG A 246 -29.78 8.99 -10.44
C ARG A 246 -29.14 10.38 -10.40
N LEU A 247 -29.79 11.33 -9.73
CA LEU A 247 -29.28 12.69 -9.57
C LEU A 247 -28.01 12.76 -8.73
N LEU A 248 -27.98 12.04 -7.59
CA LEU A 248 -26.80 12.00 -6.72
C LEU A 248 -25.57 11.42 -7.46
N VAL A 249 -25.79 10.34 -8.22
CA VAL A 249 -24.74 9.74 -9.06
C VAL A 249 -24.30 10.67 -10.18
N TYR A 250 -25.25 11.35 -10.85
CA TYR A 250 -24.94 12.33 -11.88
C TYR A 250 -24.07 13.47 -11.35
N ASP A 251 -24.42 14.04 -10.19
CA ASP A 251 -23.68 15.11 -9.56
C ASP A 251 -22.26 14.66 -9.15
N ALA A 252 -22.14 13.47 -8.58
CA ALA A 252 -20.84 12.88 -8.22
C ALA A 252 -19.95 12.66 -9.47
N VAL A 253 -20.48 11.99 -10.50
CA VAL A 253 -19.73 11.69 -11.75
C VAL A 253 -19.33 12.98 -12.45
N THR A 254 -20.22 13.96 -12.59
CA THR A 254 -19.90 15.21 -13.28
C THR A 254 -18.86 16.02 -12.53
N ARG A 255 -18.87 16.02 -11.19
CA ARG A 255 -17.83 16.64 -10.35
C ARG A 255 -16.48 15.93 -10.49
N ILE A 256 -16.43 14.62 -10.29
CA ILE A 256 -15.18 13.84 -10.36
C ILE A 256 -14.55 13.96 -11.75
N CYS A 257 -15.37 13.79 -12.80
CA CYS A 257 -14.93 13.86 -14.19
C CYS A 257 -14.78 15.30 -14.72
N ARG A 258 -15.11 16.32 -13.92
CA ARG A 258 -15.11 17.74 -14.29
C ARG A 258 -15.81 17.97 -15.64
N VAL A 259 -17.03 17.45 -15.76
CA VAL A 259 -17.86 17.61 -16.96
C VAL A 259 -18.22 19.09 -17.09
N PRO A 260 -17.99 19.71 -18.27
CA PRO A 260 -18.34 21.11 -18.47
C PRO A 260 -19.85 21.29 -18.52
N LYS A 261 -20.33 22.36 -17.88
CA LYS A 261 -21.73 22.79 -17.87
C LYS A 261 -22.67 21.62 -17.50
N PRO A 262 -22.55 21.02 -16.30
CA PRO A 262 -23.50 20.03 -15.86
C PRO A 262 -24.90 20.64 -15.77
N LYS A 263 -25.93 19.84 -16.08
CA LYS A 263 -27.33 20.25 -16.01
C LYS A 263 -27.78 20.29 -14.56
N ASN A 264 -28.51 21.36 -14.21
CA ASN A 264 -29.02 21.56 -12.85
C ASN A 264 -30.28 20.73 -12.57
N ALA A 265 -30.75 20.73 -11.33
CA ALA A 265 -31.95 20.00 -10.91
C ALA A 265 -33.23 20.38 -11.70
N LYS A 266 -33.36 21.63 -12.17
CA LYS A 266 -34.52 22.08 -12.95
C LYS A 266 -34.62 21.38 -14.30
N PHE A 267 -33.48 21.15 -14.97
CA PHE A 267 -33.44 20.36 -16.21
C PHE A 267 -34.03 18.97 -15.99
N TRP A 268 -33.65 18.27 -14.93
CA TRP A 268 -34.12 16.91 -14.66
C TRP A 268 -35.61 16.82 -14.32
N LYS A 269 -36.20 17.90 -13.81
CA LYS A 269 -37.65 17.98 -13.57
C LYS A 269 -38.42 18.22 -14.87
N ASN A 270 -37.94 19.13 -15.72
CA ASN A 270 -38.71 19.65 -16.85
C ASN A 270 -38.40 18.99 -18.20
N ALA A 271 -37.22 18.41 -18.37
CA ALA A 271 -36.81 17.80 -19.63
C ALA A 271 -37.63 16.54 -19.93
N ASP A 272 -37.86 16.29 -21.22
CA ASP A 272 -38.41 15.03 -21.69
C ASP A 272 -37.40 13.86 -21.53
N ALA A 273 -37.87 12.64 -21.77
CA ALA A 273 -37.05 11.44 -21.65
C ALA A 273 -35.85 11.43 -22.62
N ARG A 274 -36.02 12.00 -23.82
CA ARG A 274 -34.99 12.04 -24.86
C ARG A 274 -33.83 12.95 -24.46
N ALA A 275 -34.12 14.17 -24.03
CA ALA A 275 -33.14 15.13 -23.56
C ALA A 275 -32.37 14.61 -22.34
N LYS A 276 -33.06 13.90 -21.42
CA LYS A 276 -32.40 13.21 -20.30
C LYS A 276 -31.44 12.14 -20.78
N ALA A 277 -31.86 11.27 -21.71
CA ALA A 277 -31.01 10.22 -22.27
C ALA A 277 -29.79 10.78 -23.01
N ASP A 278 -29.96 11.86 -23.78
CA ASP A 278 -28.87 12.52 -24.50
C ASP A 278 -27.84 13.14 -23.54
N GLU A 279 -28.30 13.73 -22.43
CA GLU A 279 -27.40 14.24 -21.39
C GLU A 279 -26.61 13.11 -20.71
N LEU A 280 -27.27 12.01 -20.36
CA LEU A 280 -26.58 10.84 -19.77
C LEU A 280 -25.55 10.24 -20.74
N ARG A 281 -25.89 10.14 -22.03
CA ARG A 281 -24.96 9.71 -23.08
C ARG A 281 -23.76 10.65 -23.19
N ARG A 282 -23.99 11.96 -23.16
CA ARG A 282 -22.92 12.99 -23.17
C ARG A 282 -21.94 12.80 -22.01
N VAL A 283 -22.46 12.60 -20.80
CA VAL A 283 -21.63 12.36 -19.60
C VAL A 283 -20.80 11.09 -19.75
N ARG A 284 -21.40 9.98 -20.21
CA ARG A 284 -20.67 8.73 -20.46
C ARG A 284 -19.53 8.89 -21.46
N ILE A 285 -19.79 9.55 -22.60
CA ILE A 285 -18.76 9.84 -23.61
C ILE A 285 -17.65 10.71 -23.01
N TRP A 286 -17.99 11.73 -22.21
CA TRP A 286 -16.99 12.57 -21.55
C TRP A 286 -16.10 11.79 -20.58
N CYS A 287 -16.70 10.94 -19.74
CA CYS A 287 -15.97 10.10 -18.80
C CYS A 287 -15.01 9.15 -19.54
N ALA A 288 -15.46 8.52 -20.62
CA ALA A 288 -14.63 7.66 -21.47
C ALA A 288 -13.45 8.41 -22.09
N LYS A 289 -13.67 9.63 -22.62
CA LYS A 289 -12.59 10.48 -23.17
C LYS A 289 -11.55 10.84 -22.11
N ARG A 290 -12.00 11.16 -20.89
CA ARG A 290 -11.09 11.51 -19.79
C ARG A 290 -10.29 10.32 -19.29
N ARG A 291 -10.87 9.11 -19.34
CA ARG A 291 -10.16 7.85 -19.10
C ARG A 291 -8.96 7.76 -20.03
N CYS A 292 -9.18 7.91 -21.33
CA CYS A 292 -8.12 7.89 -22.35
C CYS A 292 -7.04 8.96 -22.09
N ALA A 293 -7.41 10.17 -21.64
CA ALA A 293 -6.41 11.19 -21.32
C ALA A 293 -5.59 10.84 -20.06
N SER A 294 -6.22 10.28 -19.03
CA SER A 294 -5.57 9.87 -17.78
C SER A 294 -4.67 8.64 -17.94
N SER A 295 -5.03 7.72 -18.85
CA SER A 295 -4.21 6.56 -19.22
C SER A 295 -3.16 6.92 -20.28
N SER A 296 -3.42 7.82 -21.23
CA SER A 296 -2.45 8.22 -22.26
C SER A 296 -1.38 9.16 -21.72
N LYS A 297 -1.67 10.03 -20.73
CA LYS A 297 -0.60 10.69 -19.95
C LYS A 297 0.28 9.70 -19.17
N ARG A 298 -0.12 8.42 -19.06
CA ARG A 298 0.73 7.35 -18.51
C ARG A 298 1.57 6.61 -19.56
N VAL A 299 1.40 6.86 -20.86
CA VAL A 299 2.04 6.07 -21.95
C VAL A 299 2.78 6.90 -23.03
N ILE A 300 2.71 8.23 -23.05
CA ILE A 300 3.46 9.02 -24.05
C ILE A 300 4.86 9.37 -23.52
N SER A 301 5.83 8.46 -23.72
CA SER A 301 7.18 8.82 -24.20
C SER A 301 8.09 7.58 -24.35
N ALA A 302 8.09 6.98 -25.53
CA ALA A 302 9.30 6.51 -26.19
C ALA A 302 9.02 6.40 -27.70
N PRO A 303 9.72 7.14 -28.59
CA PRO A 303 9.64 6.89 -30.02
C PRO A 303 10.15 5.47 -30.31
N PRO A 304 9.69 4.82 -31.40
CA PRO A 304 10.02 3.44 -31.72
C PRO A 304 11.46 3.29 -32.26
N ARG A 305 12.48 3.69 -31.49
CA ARG A 305 13.89 3.39 -31.83
C ARG A 305 14.28 1.95 -31.49
N SER A 306 13.51 1.25 -30.65
CA SER A 306 13.79 -0.14 -30.24
C SER A 306 13.46 -1.17 -31.32
N ARG A 307 12.50 -0.90 -32.23
CA ARG A 307 12.22 -1.80 -33.37
C ARG A 307 13.29 -1.71 -34.46
N GLU A 308 13.86 -0.53 -34.68
CA GLU A 308 14.96 -0.33 -35.64
C GLU A 308 16.26 -1.03 -35.18
N ILE A 309 16.57 -0.97 -33.87
CA ILE A 309 17.76 -1.62 -33.29
C ILE A 309 17.61 -3.15 -33.30
N ALA A 310 16.43 -3.69 -32.99
CA ALA A 310 16.17 -5.13 -33.08
C ALA A 310 16.22 -5.64 -34.54
N ARG A 311 15.77 -4.83 -35.51
CA ARG A 311 15.87 -5.15 -36.94
C ARG A 311 17.31 -5.12 -37.45
N ARG A 312 18.13 -4.16 -36.98
CA ARG A 312 19.57 -4.10 -37.31
C ARG A 312 20.40 -5.20 -36.64
N GLN A 313 20.00 -5.71 -35.47
CA GLN A 313 20.68 -6.83 -34.82
C GLN A 313 20.35 -8.19 -35.45
N ARG A 314 19.14 -8.39 -36.00
CA ARG A 314 18.80 -9.62 -36.75
C ARG A 314 19.52 -9.75 -38.09
N LEU A 315 19.96 -8.64 -38.71
CA LEU A 315 20.70 -8.66 -39.97
C LEU A 315 22.22 -8.90 -39.82
N LYS A 316 22.73 -9.07 -38.58
CA LYS A 316 24.16 -9.27 -38.31
C LYS A 316 24.52 -10.64 -37.73
N GLN A 317 23.58 -11.58 -37.64
CA GLN A 317 23.93 -12.95 -37.26
C GLN A 317 24.30 -13.76 -38.51
N PRO A 318 25.56 -14.21 -38.66
CA PRO A 318 25.91 -15.15 -39.72
C PRO A 318 25.21 -16.49 -39.46
N ALA A 319 24.63 -17.05 -40.52
CA ALA A 319 23.96 -18.34 -40.52
C ALA A 319 24.96 -19.46 -40.21
N ASN A 320 25.14 -19.79 -38.93
CA ASN A 320 25.94 -20.94 -38.53
C ASN A 320 25.03 -22.16 -38.34
N ARG A 321 24.91 -22.88 -39.47
CA ARG A 321 24.77 -24.34 -39.64
C ARG A 321 24.75 -25.15 -38.34
N LEU A 322 23.57 -25.64 -37.94
CA LEU A 322 23.45 -26.74 -36.98
C LEU A 322 23.33 -28.06 -37.74
N GLN A 323 24.40 -28.86 -37.66
CA GLN A 323 24.38 -30.29 -37.91
C GLN A 323 23.53 -30.96 -36.83
N ILE A 324 22.51 -31.70 -37.26
CA ILE A 324 21.72 -32.59 -36.41
C ILE A 324 22.48 -33.91 -36.35
N VAL A 325 23.16 -34.16 -35.23
CA VAL A 325 23.66 -35.50 -34.89
C VAL A 325 22.63 -36.18 -34.01
N ARG A 326 22.10 -37.29 -34.52
CA ARG A 326 21.32 -38.29 -33.79
C ARG A 326 22.15 -38.79 -32.60
N ALA A 327 21.57 -38.79 -31.40
CA ALA A 327 22.04 -39.60 -30.30
C ALA A 327 20.87 -40.38 -29.70
N GLU A 328 21.15 -41.64 -29.43
CA GLU A 328 20.24 -42.75 -29.28
C GLU A 328 19.55 -42.85 -27.91
N LYS A 329 18.51 -43.68 -27.92
CA LYS A 329 17.68 -44.13 -26.80
C LYS A 329 18.50 -44.81 -25.70
N SER A 330 18.13 -44.57 -24.44
CA SER A 330 18.15 -45.58 -23.38
C SER A 330 17.11 -45.26 -22.29
N PRO A 331 16.39 -46.28 -21.75
CA PRO A 331 15.22 -46.09 -20.89
C PRO A 331 15.54 -45.99 -19.39
N PRO A 332 14.59 -45.53 -18.55
CA PRO A 332 14.80 -45.33 -17.11
C PRO A 332 14.55 -46.59 -16.27
N ALA A 333 15.43 -46.83 -15.30
CA ALA A 333 15.21 -47.79 -14.22
C ALA A 333 14.64 -47.08 -12.97
N MET A 334 13.62 -47.69 -12.37
CA MET A 334 13.00 -47.39 -11.07
C MET A 334 12.97 -48.70 -10.26
N PRO A 335 12.57 -48.71 -8.97
CA PRO A 335 13.25 -48.17 -7.79
C PRO A 335 13.59 -49.30 -6.79
N LYS A 336 14.54 -49.10 -5.86
CA LYS A 336 14.74 -50.02 -4.71
C LYS A 336 14.25 -49.39 -3.41
N ARG A 337 13.25 -50.07 -2.82
CA ARG A 337 12.77 -49.95 -1.45
C ARG A 337 13.92 -50.10 -0.46
N ALA A 338 13.95 -49.27 0.58
CA ALA A 338 14.72 -49.51 1.79
C ALA A 338 13.77 -49.51 3.00
N ALA A 339 13.96 -50.53 3.82
CA ALA A 339 13.11 -50.96 4.91
C ALA A 339 13.32 -50.12 6.19
N GLN A 340 12.24 -49.98 6.96
CA GLN A 340 12.30 -49.61 8.37
C GLN A 340 12.66 -50.84 9.22
N PRO A 341 13.45 -50.68 10.29
CA PRO A 341 13.33 -51.54 11.45
C PRO A 341 12.75 -50.78 12.65
N ALA A 342 11.71 -51.37 13.24
CA ALA A 342 11.33 -51.14 14.62
C ALA A 342 12.27 -51.92 15.55
N CYS A 343 12.63 -51.35 16.71
CA CYS A 343 13.01 -52.10 17.90
C CYS A 343 12.73 -51.28 19.17
N ARG A 344 12.22 -52.00 20.18
CA ARG A 344 11.82 -51.62 21.53
C ARG A 344 13.02 -51.55 22.49
N GLY A 345 12.81 -50.96 23.68
CA GLY A 345 13.55 -51.29 24.92
C GLY A 345 13.85 -50.04 25.76
N PHE A 346 13.12 -49.79 26.85
CA PHE A 346 13.43 -50.16 28.25
C PHE A 346 14.69 -49.48 28.84
N GLY A 347 14.52 -48.77 29.96
CA GLY A 347 15.65 -48.31 30.78
C GLY A 347 15.32 -47.18 31.76
N SER A 348 14.68 -47.53 32.87
CA SER A 348 14.62 -46.75 34.11
C SER A 348 15.93 -46.81 34.90
N ALA A 349 16.43 -45.70 35.46
CA ALA A 349 17.27 -45.65 36.67
C ALA A 349 17.66 -44.21 37.11
N THR A 350 17.12 -43.80 38.26
CA THR A 350 17.80 -43.20 39.44
C THR A 350 19.12 -42.38 39.30
N GLY A 351 19.15 -41.20 39.93
CA GLY A 351 20.15 -40.91 40.98
C GLY A 351 20.91 -39.56 40.98
N ARG A 352 20.92 -38.95 42.19
CA ARG A 352 21.87 -37.95 42.79
C ARG A 352 21.73 -36.47 42.36
N ARG A 353 21.34 -35.54 43.24
CA ARG A 353 22.00 -34.96 44.45
C ARG A 353 23.44 -34.46 44.19
N THR A 354 23.60 -33.14 44.24
CA THR A 354 24.68 -32.46 45.00
C THR A 354 24.21 -31.06 45.41
N ASP A 355 24.12 -30.88 46.72
CA ASP A 355 24.11 -29.59 47.43
C ASP A 355 25.45 -28.85 47.26
N GLY A 356 25.46 -27.52 47.40
CA GLY A 356 26.68 -26.73 47.46
C GLY A 356 26.48 -25.21 47.42
N SER A 357 26.12 -24.63 48.56
CA SER A 357 26.47 -23.25 48.99
C SER A 357 27.34 -23.40 50.26
N PRO A 358 27.96 -22.35 50.87
CA PRO A 358 27.98 -20.91 50.58
C PRO A 358 29.40 -20.29 50.65
N THR A 359 29.55 -18.97 50.47
CA THR A 359 30.43 -18.15 51.32
C THR A 359 30.10 -16.65 51.19
N ASP A 360 29.97 -16.04 52.37
CA ASP A 360 29.78 -14.63 52.65
C ASP A 360 31.01 -13.76 52.36
N GLY A 361 30.77 -12.46 52.15
CA GLY A 361 31.81 -11.43 52.08
C GLY A 361 31.26 -10.00 52.10
N ARG A 362 30.89 -9.52 53.30
CA ARG A 362 30.81 -8.09 53.71
C ARG A 362 32.17 -7.40 53.47
N ALA A 363 32.39 -6.08 53.38
CA ALA A 363 31.66 -4.81 53.38
C ALA A 363 32.72 -3.70 53.10
N ALA A 364 32.35 -2.53 52.57
CA ALA A 364 32.97 -1.25 52.96
C ALA A 364 32.24 -0.03 52.36
N CYS A 365 31.98 0.94 53.23
CA CYS A 365 31.41 2.25 52.97
C CYS A 365 32.40 3.23 52.32
N GLY A 366 31.89 4.16 51.51
CA GLY A 366 32.63 5.35 51.07
C GLY A 366 31.68 6.39 50.46
N ARG A 367 31.73 7.62 50.97
CA ARG A 367 30.79 8.74 50.75
C ARG A 367 30.92 9.43 49.38
N THR A 368 29.78 9.96 48.94
CA THR A 368 29.41 10.88 47.84
C THR A 368 30.12 12.27 47.87
N PRO A 369 29.90 13.23 46.92
CA PRO A 369 29.08 13.20 45.69
C PRO A 369 29.70 13.87 44.42
N GLY A 370 29.18 13.47 43.25
CA GLY A 370 29.27 14.22 42.00
C GLY A 370 27.91 14.27 41.31
N ARG A 371 27.35 15.48 41.15
CA ARG A 371 26.05 15.80 40.56
C ARG A 371 25.84 15.17 39.17
N ALA A 372 24.67 14.56 38.96
CA ALA A 372 23.98 14.57 37.67
C ALA A 372 22.47 14.43 37.88
N ILE A 373 21.73 15.12 37.01
CA ILE A 373 20.34 15.54 37.09
C ILE A 373 19.45 14.50 36.36
N HIS A 374 18.26 14.20 36.95
CA HIS A 374 17.02 13.63 36.37
C HIS A 374 17.10 12.33 35.52
N ALA A 375 16.19 11.37 35.59
CA ALA A 375 14.97 11.15 36.35
C ALA A 375 14.67 9.65 36.27
N ASP A 376 14.18 9.06 37.35
CA ASP A 376 13.69 7.69 37.38
C ASP A 376 12.31 7.68 38.07
N ARG A 377 11.46 6.73 37.64
CA ARG A 377 10.15 6.31 38.16
C ARG A 377 8.91 7.20 37.94
N VAL A 378 7.93 6.61 37.23
CA VAL A 378 6.64 6.21 37.83
C VAL A 378 6.21 4.86 37.27
N VAL A 379 6.17 3.85 38.14
CA VAL A 379 5.31 2.66 38.03
C VAL A 379 4.18 2.86 39.04
N ALA A 380 2.91 2.82 38.61
CA ALA A 380 1.78 2.47 39.48
C ALA A 380 0.49 2.20 38.66
N LEU A 381 0.12 0.92 38.61
CA LEU A 381 -1.20 0.37 38.93
C LEU A 381 -2.44 1.28 38.81
N ARG A 382 -3.42 0.86 38.00
CA ARG A 382 -4.83 0.95 38.40
C ARG A 382 -5.66 -0.22 37.89
N ARG A 383 -5.83 -1.21 38.78
CA ARG A 383 -6.96 -2.15 38.76
C ARG A 383 -8.21 -1.38 39.20
N GLY A 384 -9.27 -1.43 38.40
CA GLY A 384 -10.60 -0.93 38.75
C GLY A 384 -11.65 -1.96 38.37
N ARG A 385 -11.91 -2.91 39.29
CA ARG A 385 -13.11 -3.75 39.25
C ARG A 385 -14.32 -2.85 39.53
N SER A 386 -15.29 -2.82 38.63
CA SER A 386 -16.66 -2.41 38.93
C SER A 386 -17.59 -3.56 38.53
N ARG A 387 -18.03 -4.32 39.53
CA ARG A 387 -19.18 -5.22 39.42
C ARG A 387 -20.43 -4.35 39.50
N ARG A 388 -21.17 -4.19 38.40
CA ARG A 388 -22.59 -3.83 38.46
C ARG A 388 -23.41 -5.08 38.19
N ARG A 389 -24.11 -5.55 39.24
CA ARG A 389 -25.26 -6.44 39.10
C ARG A 389 -26.37 -5.62 38.46
N TYR A 390 -26.93 -6.10 37.35
CA TYR A 390 -28.25 -5.68 36.92
C TYR A 390 -29.21 -6.83 37.23
N ALA A 391 -30.21 -6.50 38.04
CA ALA A 391 -31.39 -7.30 38.26
C ALA A 391 -32.23 -7.30 36.98
N SER A 392 -32.81 -8.45 36.64
CA SER A 392 -33.91 -8.56 35.67
C SER A 392 -35.20 -8.01 36.29
N PRO A 393 -36.04 -7.32 35.51
CA PRO A 393 -37.47 -7.24 35.78
C PRO A 393 -38.29 -7.84 34.60
N PRO A 394 -39.60 -8.04 34.78
CA PRO A 394 -40.36 -9.23 34.34
C PRO A 394 -40.59 -9.38 32.85
#